data_AF-A0A849KB61-F1
#
_entry.id   AF-A0A849KB61-F1
#
_cell.length_a   1.000
_cell.length_b   1.000
_cell.length_c   1.000
_cell.angle_alpha   90.00
_cell.angle_beta   90.00
_cell.angle_gamma   90.00
#
_symmetry.space_group_name_H-M   'P 1'
#
loop_
_entity.id
_entity.type
_entity.pdbx_description
1 polymer ?
#
loop_
_entity_poly.entity_id
_entity_poly.type
_entity_poly.pdbx_seq_one_letter_code
_entity_poly.pdbx_strand_id
1 'polypeptide(L)'
;MQATDFRTTARQWISGFDSGAHRAIAGWRTGGERLGDAARTRWDRAFAESSPKLSPETRRNAAHFRDVVAGYYTRGVDLSATGAERAVSTLVEVAQTAVDGRIPR
;
A
#
# COMPACT_ATOMS: atom_id res chain seq x y z
N MET A 1 -38.10 14.26 -17.26
CA MET A 1 -36.74 14.08 -16.71
C MET A 1 -36.03 13.11 -17.64
N GLN A 2 -34.98 13.55 -18.34
CA GLN A 2 -34.30 12.70 -19.33
C GLN A 2 -33.65 11.51 -18.63
N ALA A 3 -33.88 10.31 -19.14
CA ALA A 3 -33.14 9.13 -18.74
C ALA A 3 -31.67 9.34 -19.11
N THR A 4 -30.82 9.59 -18.11
CA THR A 4 -29.37 9.56 -18.31
C THR A 4 -29.02 8.20 -18.92
N ASP A 5 -28.34 8.20 -20.07
CA ASP A 5 -27.88 6.99 -20.74
C ASP A 5 -27.13 6.12 -19.72
N PHE A 6 -27.57 4.87 -19.55
CA PHE A 6 -26.99 3.90 -18.62
C PHE A 6 -25.47 3.83 -18.73
N ARG A 7 -24.92 3.92 -19.95
CA ARG A 7 -23.47 3.91 -20.18
C ARG A 7 -22.76 5.09 -19.51
N THR A 8 -23.37 6.26 -19.53
CA THR A 8 -22.83 7.46 -18.88
C THR A 8 -22.78 7.26 -17.37
N THR A 9 -23.88 6.79 -16.77
CA THR A 9 -23.94 6.50 -15.33
C THR A 9 -22.92 5.44 -14.92
N ALA A 10 -22.81 4.36 -15.70
CA ALA A 10 -21.85 3.27 -15.44
C ALA A 10 -20.39 3.76 -15.51
N ARG A 11 -20.03 4.57 -16.52
CA ARG A 11 -18.68 5.16 -16.63
C ARG A 11 -18.35 6.08 -15.45
N GLN A 12 -19.30 6.92 -15.04
CA GLN A 12 -19.13 7.80 -13.89
C GLN A 12 -18.89 7.00 -12.60
N TRP A 13 -19.65 5.92 -12.41
CA TRP A 13 -19.47 5.04 -11.26
C TRP A 13 -18.11 4.34 -11.26
N ILE A 14 -17.68 3.79 -12.41
CA ILE A 14 -16.37 3.14 -12.56
C ILE A 14 -15.24 4.13 -12.25
N SER A 15 -15.32 5.36 -12.77
CA SER A 15 -14.33 6.41 -12.50
C SER A 15 -14.30 6.82 -11.01
N GLY A 16 -15.47 6.86 -10.36
CA GLY A 16 -15.58 7.11 -8.93
C GLY A 16 -14.94 6.00 -8.08
N PHE A 17 -15.19 4.74 -8.45
CA PHE A 17 -14.55 3.57 -7.84
C PHE A 17 -13.03 3.62 -8.01
N ASP A 18 -12.55 3.83 -9.24
CA ASP A 18 -11.14 3.93 -9.59
C ASP A 18 -10.41 4.95 -8.72
N SER A 19 -10.95 6.18 -8.66
CA SER A 19 -10.41 7.27 -7.84
C SER A 19 -10.46 6.96 -6.35
N GLY A 20 -11.52 6.30 -5.88
CA GLY A 20 -11.67 5.89 -4.48
C GLY A 20 -10.63 4.85 -4.08
N ALA A 21 -10.46 3.81 -4.90
CA ALA A 21 -9.54 2.72 -4.67
C ALA A 21 -8.08 3.19 -4.68
N HIS A 22 -7.66 4.00 -5.67
CA HIS A 22 -6.30 4.53 -5.71
C HIS A 22 -5.98 5.44 -4.51
N ARG A 23 -6.95 6.25 -4.05
CA ARG A 23 -6.79 7.03 -2.81
C ARG A 23 -6.63 6.15 -1.58
N ALA A 24 -7.41 5.08 -1.47
CA ALA A 24 -7.29 4.13 -0.36
C ALA A 24 -5.93 3.41 -0.36
N ILE A 25 -5.45 3.00 -1.54
CA ILE A 25 -4.12 2.38 -1.70
C ILE A 25 -3.00 3.35 -1.35
N ALA A 26 -3.08 4.61 -1.80
CA ALA A 26 -2.12 5.65 -1.43
C ALA A 26 -2.14 5.94 0.08
N GLY A 27 -3.32 5.92 0.68
CA GLY A 27 -3.51 6.02 2.13
C GLY A 27 -2.86 4.86 2.88
N TRP A 28 -3.02 3.63 2.39
CA TRP A 28 -2.35 2.44 2.93
C TRP A 28 -0.82 2.56 2.85
N ARG A 29 -0.27 2.96 1.70
CA ARG A 29 1.18 3.14 1.51
C ARG A 29 1.74 4.16 2.50
N THR A 30 1.15 5.36 2.55
CA THR A 30 1.53 6.42 3.49
C THR A 30 1.39 5.98 4.95
N GLY A 31 0.30 5.29 5.28
CA GLY A 31 0.04 4.78 6.63
C GLY A 31 1.06 3.73 7.05
N GLY A 32 1.38 2.79 6.16
CA GLY A 32 2.40 1.77 6.37
C GLY A 32 3.78 2.37 6.62
N GLU A 33 4.19 3.36 5.81
CA GLU A 33 5.45 4.08 6.03
C GLU A 33 5.53 4.70 7.43
N ARG A 34 4.46 5.41 7.85
CA ARG A 34 4.39 6.01 9.19
C ARG A 34 4.44 4.99 10.32
N LEU A 35 3.80 3.83 10.16
CA LEU A 35 3.87 2.74 11.12
C LEU A 35 5.28 2.17 11.22
N GLY A 36 5.96 2.01 10.08
CA GLY A 36 7.37 1.61 10.03
C GLY A 36 8.29 2.61 10.76
N ASP A 37 8.09 3.91 10.55
CA ASP A 37 8.86 4.97 11.21
C ASP A 37 8.62 5.00 12.73
N ALA A 38 7.37 4.82 13.16
CA ALA A 38 7.01 4.74 14.57
C ALA A 38 7.63 3.51 15.25
N ALA A 39 7.57 2.35 14.59
CA ALA A 39 8.20 1.12 15.09
C ALA A 39 9.73 1.27 15.20
N ARG A 40 10.35 1.89 14.19
CA ARG A 40 11.79 2.20 14.17
C ARG A 40 12.18 3.10 15.34
N THR A 41 11.46 4.21 15.52
CA THR A 41 11.70 5.17 16.62
C THR A 41 11.59 4.47 17.99
N ARG A 42 10.58 3.61 18.15
CA ARG A 42 10.39 2.83 19.38
C ARG A 42 11.55 1.85 19.62
N TRP A 43 11.99 1.14 18.58
CA TRP A 43 13.13 0.24 18.67
C TRP A 43 14.40 0.99 19.06
N ASP A 44 14.72 2.08 18.35
CA ASP A 44 15.96 2.82 18.54
C ASP A 44 16.05 3.39 19.97
N ARG A 45 14.91 3.84 20.53
CA ARG A 45 14.81 4.25 21.94
C ARG A 45 15.10 3.10 22.91
N ALA A 46 14.40 1.97 22.77
CA ALA A 46 14.56 0.83 23.66
C ALA A 46 15.98 0.22 23.56
N PHE A 47 16.55 0.23 22.36
CA PHE A 47 17.90 -0.21 22.11
C PHE A 47 18.93 0.70 22.77
N ALA A 48 18.75 2.03 22.70
CA ALA A 48 19.63 2.98 23.38
C ALA A 48 19.64 2.78 24.92
N GLU A 49 18.47 2.55 25.52
CA GLU A 49 18.33 2.28 26.96
C GLU A 49 18.97 0.95 27.38
N SER A 50 18.93 -0.05 26.51
CA SER A 50 19.44 -1.41 26.80
C SER A 50 20.93 -1.57 26.45
N SER A 51 21.42 -0.83 25.45
CA SER A 51 22.77 -0.95 24.87
C SER A 51 23.91 -1.01 25.89
N PRO A 52 23.94 -0.22 26.98
CA PRO A 52 25.03 -0.28 27.97
C PRO A 52 25.16 -1.62 28.70
N LYS A 53 24.10 -2.43 28.72
CA LYS A 53 24.04 -3.73 29.41
C LYS A 53 24.31 -4.92 28.47
N LEU A 54 24.52 -4.66 27.19
CA LEU A 54 24.65 -5.69 26.16
C LEU A 54 26.10 -5.86 25.73
N SER A 55 26.46 -7.09 25.35
CA SER A 55 27.76 -7.35 24.73
C SER A 55 27.89 -6.62 23.38
N PRO A 56 29.12 -6.33 22.90
CA PRO A 56 29.34 -5.78 21.57
C PRO A 56 28.66 -6.59 20.45
N GLU A 57 28.73 -7.92 20.52
CA GLU A 57 28.14 -8.84 19.55
C GLU A 57 26.61 -8.74 19.55
N THR A 58 26.00 -8.67 20.73
CA THR A 58 24.54 -8.54 20.88
C THR A 58 24.06 -7.22 20.31
N ARG A 59 24.79 -6.13 20.55
CA ARG A 59 24.47 -4.82 19.97
C ARG A 59 24.52 -4.84 18.44
N ARG A 60 25.58 -5.45 17.88
CA ARG A 60 25.73 -5.58 16.42
C ARG A 60 24.60 -6.43 15.81
N ASN A 61 24.28 -7.55 16.44
CA ASN A 61 23.22 -8.45 15.95
C ASN A 61 21.83 -7.80 16.05
N ALA A 62 21.54 -7.07 17.13
CA ALA A 62 20.29 -6.35 17.30
C ALA A 62 20.10 -5.23 16.26
N ALA A 63 21.17 -4.45 15.99
CA ALA A 63 21.13 -3.44 14.93
C ALA A 63 20.89 -4.06 13.56
N HIS A 64 21.61 -5.14 13.23
CA HIS A 64 21.44 -5.85 11.97
C HIS A 64 20.02 -6.43 11.82
N PHE A 65 19.50 -7.08 12.87
CA PHE A 65 18.14 -7.62 12.88
C PHE A 65 17.09 -6.53 12.60
N ARG A 66 17.22 -5.38 13.26
CA ARG A 66 16.33 -4.23 13.04
C ARG A 66 16.33 -3.79 11.58
N ASP A 67 17.49 -3.68 10.96
CA ASP A 67 17.60 -3.25 9.56
C ASP A 67 16.99 -4.27 8.59
N VAL A 68 17.21 -5.56 8.84
CA VAL A 68 16.61 -6.64 8.04
C VAL A 68 15.08 -6.61 8.15
N VAL A 69 14.53 -6.54 9.36
CA VAL A 69 13.08 -6.50 9.58
C VAL A 69 12.46 -5.23 8.98
N ALA A 70 13.09 -4.08 9.17
CA ALA A 70 12.63 -2.83 8.57
C ALA A 70 12.61 -2.92 7.03
N GLY A 71 13.65 -3.49 6.43
CA GLY A 71 13.71 -3.70 4.98
C GLY A 71 12.58 -4.60 4.45
N TYR A 72 12.32 -5.72 5.11
CA TYR A 72 11.19 -6.59 4.74
C TYR A 72 9.84 -5.90 4.90
N TYR A 73 9.65 -5.15 5.98
CA TYR A 73 8.41 -4.41 6.23
C TYR A 73 8.15 -3.37 5.12
N THR A 74 9.12 -2.51 4.83
CA THR A 74 8.99 -1.48 3.78
C THR A 74 8.70 -2.12 2.42
N ARG A 75 9.41 -3.20 2.07
CA ARG A 75 9.17 -3.92 0.82
C ARG A 75 7.78 -4.56 0.77
N GLY A 76 7.27 -5.08 1.89
CA GLY A 76 5.92 -5.65 1.97
C GLY A 76 4.82 -4.61 1.78
N VAL A 77 4.97 -3.44 2.40
CA VAL A 77 4.04 -2.31 2.21
C VAL A 77 4.02 -1.88 0.73
N ASP A 78 5.20 -1.71 0.12
CA ASP A 78 5.29 -1.28 -1.28
C ASP A 78 4.72 -2.34 -2.25
N LEU A 79 5.09 -3.60 -2.09
CA LEU A 79 4.59 -4.69 -2.92
C LEU A 79 3.07 -4.84 -2.84
N SER A 80 2.51 -4.75 -1.63
CA SER A 80 1.05 -4.85 -1.44
C SER A 80 0.31 -3.67 -2.07
N ALA A 81 0.81 -2.43 -1.89
CA ALA A 81 0.20 -1.25 -2.49
C ALA A 81 0.28 -1.29 -4.03
N THR A 82 1.46 -1.60 -4.57
CA THR A 82 1.68 -1.70 -6.02
C THR A 82 0.89 -2.86 -6.65
N GLY A 83 0.78 -3.99 -5.96
CA GLY A 83 -0.05 -5.11 -6.39
C GLY A 83 -1.53 -4.76 -6.44
N ALA A 84 -2.04 -4.10 -5.40
CA ALA A 84 -3.41 -3.63 -5.34
C ALA A 84 -3.72 -2.60 -6.44
N GLU A 85 -2.79 -1.67 -6.68
CA GLU A 85 -2.89 -0.66 -7.74
C GLU A 85 -3.06 -1.31 -9.11
N ARG A 86 -2.18 -2.26 -9.46
CA ARG A 86 -2.30 -3.02 -10.73
C ARG A 86 -3.62 -3.78 -10.85
N ALA A 87 -4.06 -4.42 -9.78
CA ALA A 87 -5.32 -5.17 -9.77
C ALA A 87 -6.52 -4.25 -10.01
N VAL A 88 -6.55 -3.09 -9.35
CA VAL A 88 -7.61 -2.08 -9.52
C VAL A 88 -7.59 -1.52 -10.94
N SER A 89 -6.43 -1.09 -11.46
CA SER A 89 -6.34 -0.56 -12.82
C SER A 89 -6.82 -1.57 -13.86
N THR A 90 -6.42 -2.84 -13.72
CA THR A 90 -6.85 -3.93 -14.61
C THR A 90 -8.36 -4.13 -14.55
N LEU A 91 -8.94 -4.17 -13.34
CA LEU A 91 -10.38 -4.33 -13.16
C LEU A 91 -11.16 -3.17 -13.78
N VAL A 92 -10.68 -1.93 -13.59
CA VAL A 92 -11.27 -0.71 -14.14
C VAL A 92 -11.23 -0.74 -15.67
N GLU A 93 -10.09 -1.13 -16.26
CA GLU A 93 -9.95 -1.26 -17.72
C GLU A 93 -10.93 -2.29 -18.31
N VAL A 94 -11.03 -3.46 -17.68
CA VAL A 94 -11.98 -4.51 -18.10
C VAL A 94 -13.42 -4.00 -17.98
N ALA A 95 -13.77 -3.32 -16.89
CA ALA A 95 -15.10 -2.76 -16.69
C ALA A 95 -15.45 -1.68 -17.72
N GLN A 96 -14.52 -0.78 -18.04
CA GLN A 96 -14.69 0.25 -19.08
C GLN A 96 -14.91 -0.41 -20.46
N THR A 97 -14.08 -1.40 -20.80
CA THR A 97 -14.16 -2.13 -22.07
C THR A 97 -15.51 -2.85 -22.21
N ALA A 98 -16.02 -3.45 -21.13
CA ALA A 98 -17.32 -4.09 -21.09
C ALA A 98 -18.49 -3.09 -21.29
N VAL A 99 -18.43 -1.93 -20.63
CA VAL A 99 -19.44 -0.85 -20.81
C VAL A 99 -19.44 -0.31 -22.24
N ASP A 100 -18.28 -0.27 -22.89
CA ASP A 100 -18.13 0.14 -24.28
C ASP A 100 -18.63 -0.92 -25.29
N GLY A 101 -19.08 -2.09 -24.83
CA GLY A 101 -19.61 -3.16 -25.67
C GLY A 101 -18.54 -3.96 -26.42
N ARG A 102 -17.26 -3.80 -26.03
CA ARG A 102 -16.14 -4.62 -26.54
C ARG A 102 -15.86 -5.70 -25.51
N ILE A 103 -16.61 -6.80 -25.55
CA ILE A 103 -16.28 -7.95 -24.68
C ILE A 103 -14.97 -8.55 -25.21
N PRO A 104 -13.90 -8.66 -24.40
CA PRO A 104 -12.75 -9.47 -24.77
C PRO A 104 -13.20 -10.93 -24.86
N ARG A 105 -13.13 -11.50 -26.07
CA ARG A 105 -13.30 -12.95 -26.30
C ARG A 105 -12.07 -13.70 -25.85
#